data_AF-A0A2V6UDN8-F1
#
_entry.id   AF-A0A2V6UDN8-F1
#
_cell.length_a   1.000
_cell.length_b   1.000
_cell.length_c   1.000
_cell.angle_alpha   90.00
_cell.angle_beta   90.00
_cell.angle_gamma   90.00
#
_symmetry.space_group_name_H-M   'P 1'
#
loop_
_entity.id
_entity.type
_entity.pdbx_description
1 polymer ?
#
loop_
_entity_poly.entity_id
_entity_poly.type
_entity_poly.pdbx_seq_one_letter_code
_entity_poly.pdbx_strand_id
1 'polypeptide(L)'
;MLALGLIVLAASGSSGSSFGVGNIQGAYGFSFAGAFVDGTRAAAVGSFSADGHGNILNGVRTLSVGYSTGATVIHQTFSCMYSVDPAGTGTATCQFVPGHAETLAFVIITNNE
;
A
#
# COMPACT_ATOMS: atom_id res chain seq x y z
N MET A 1 7.11 7.96 -11.78
CA MET A 1 7.95 6.80 -12.16
C MET A 1 8.76 6.40 -10.94
N LEU A 2 8.43 5.22 -10.39
CA LEU A 2 8.97 4.46 -9.23
C LEU A 2 9.48 5.20 -7.97
N ALA A 3 8.62 5.33 -6.96
CA ALA A 3 9.04 5.34 -5.55
C ALA A 3 8.93 3.90 -5.04
N LEU A 4 10.05 3.28 -4.65
CA LEU A 4 10.08 1.92 -4.09
C LEU A 4 9.67 1.98 -2.61
N GLY A 5 8.36 2.02 -2.35
CA GLY A 5 7.80 1.83 -1.02
C GLY A 5 7.60 0.34 -0.76
N LEU A 6 8.43 -0.27 0.07
CA LEU A 6 8.23 -1.66 0.50
C LEU A 6 7.11 -1.70 1.55
N ILE A 7 5.90 -2.07 1.13
CA ILE A 7 4.79 -2.35 2.06
C ILE A 7 4.88 -3.83 2.42
N VAL A 8 5.11 -4.13 3.70
CA VAL A 8 5.12 -5.49 4.25
C VAL A 8 3.73 -5.81 4.78
N LEU A 9 3.04 -6.76 4.16
CA LEU A 9 1.81 -7.34 4.70
C LEU A 9 2.12 -8.72 5.26
N ALA A 10 1.83 -8.93 6.54
CA ALA A 10 1.81 -10.26 7.13
C ALA A 10 0.46 -10.91 6.78
N ALA A 11 0.50 -12.03 6.06
CA ALA A 11 -0.65 -12.88 5.82
C ALA A 11 -0.36 -14.29 6.32
N SER A 12 -1.31 -14.89 7.02
CA SER A 12 -1.27 -16.31 7.39
C SER A 12 -1.65 -17.14 6.17
N GLY A 13 -0.69 -17.76 5.49
CA GLY A 13 -0.91 -18.64 4.34
C GLY A 13 -0.32 -20.02 4.60
N SER A 14 -1.08 -21.08 4.32
CA SER A 14 -0.56 -22.45 4.42
C SER A 14 0.51 -22.70 3.35
N SER A 15 1.66 -23.21 3.78
CA SER A 15 2.82 -23.53 2.95
C SER A 15 2.47 -24.60 1.91
N GLY A 16 1.93 -24.20 0.77
CA GLY A 16 1.54 -25.10 -0.33
C GLY A 16 0.60 -24.52 -1.39
N SER A 17 -0.02 -23.35 -1.18
CA SER A 17 -0.89 -22.70 -2.18
C SER A 17 -0.24 -21.44 -2.78
N SER A 18 -0.51 -21.17 -4.05
CA SER A 18 -0.12 -19.91 -4.71
C SER A 18 -0.82 -18.72 -4.03
N PHE A 19 -0.12 -17.59 -3.89
CA PHE A 19 -0.74 -16.38 -3.38
C PHE A 19 -1.86 -15.88 -4.32
N GLY A 20 -2.86 -15.23 -3.74
CA GLY A 20 -3.99 -14.63 -4.43
C GLY A 20 -4.65 -13.55 -3.58
N VAL A 21 -5.69 -12.91 -4.14
CA VAL A 21 -6.41 -11.81 -3.46
C VAL A 21 -7.00 -12.23 -2.10
N GLY A 22 -7.40 -13.50 -1.96
CA GLY A 22 -7.89 -14.05 -0.69
C GLY A 22 -6.86 -14.06 0.45
N ASN A 23 -5.55 -13.94 0.14
CA ASN A 23 -4.51 -13.80 1.16
C ASN A 23 -4.47 -12.38 1.76
N ILE A 24 -5.15 -11.41 1.17
CA ILE A 24 -5.23 -10.02 1.66
C ILE A 24 -6.68 -9.70 1.99
N GLN A 25 -7.10 -10.08 3.20
CA GLN A 25 -8.44 -9.87 3.71
C GLN A 25 -8.40 -9.39 5.16
N GLY A 26 -9.12 -8.31 5.45
CA GLY A 26 -9.20 -7.71 6.78
C GLY A 26 -8.48 -6.36 6.89
N ALA A 27 -8.21 -5.96 8.12
CA ALA A 27 -7.63 -4.64 8.43
C ALA A 27 -6.10 -4.68 8.41
N TYR A 28 -5.50 -3.72 7.72
CA TYR A 28 -4.05 -3.57 7.60
C TYR A 28 -3.61 -2.15 7.97
N GLY A 29 -2.46 -2.06 8.64
CA GLY A 29 -1.69 -0.83 8.77
C GLY A 29 -0.54 -0.83 7.77
N PHE A 30 -0.16 0.35 7.28
CA PHE A 30 0.98 0.49 6.40
C PHE A 30 1.80 1.73 6.75
N SER A 31 3.07 1.69 6.34
CA SER A 31 3.94 2.86 6.28
C SER A 31 4.84 2.77 5.05
N PHE A 32 5.20 3.91 4.49
CA PHE A 32 6.26 4.00 3.50
C PHE A 32 7.00 5.33 3.64
N ALA A 33 8.25 5.35 3.21
CA ALA A 33 9.06 6.56 3.06
C ALA A 33 9.87 6.46 1.77
N GLY A 34 10.09 7.59 1.11
CA GLY A 34 10.80 7.66 -0.16
C GLY A 34 10.96 9.08 -0.66
N ALA A 35 11.15 9.23 -1.96
CA ALA A 35 11.19 10.52 -2.63
C ALA A 35 10.48 10.45 -3.98
N PHE A 36 9.88 11.57 -4.38
CA PHE A 36 9.42 11.83 -5.73
C PHE A 36 10.62 11.97 -6.69
N VAL A 37 10.32 11.94 -7.99
CA VAL A 37 11.34 11.95 -9.06
C VAL A 37 12.19 13.23 -9.05
N ASP A 38 11.62 14.33 -8.57
CA ASP A 38 12.28 15.62 -8.38
C ASP A 38 13.16 15.68 -7.11
N GLY A 39 13.26 14.57 -6.37
CA GLY A 39 13.99 14.49 -5.10
C GLY A 39 13.20 14.97 -3.89
N THR A 40 11.94 15.41 -4.06
CA THR A 40 11.09 15.80 -2.94
C THR A 40 10.80 14.58 -2.09
N ARG A 41 11.25 14.62 -0.84
CA ARG A 41 11.15 13.46 0.03
C ARG A 41 9.78 13.40 0.71
N ALA A 42 9.23 12.19 0.85
CA ALA A 42 7.86 11.97 1.33
C ALA A 42 7.77 10.70 2.20
N ALA A 43 6.83 10.71 3.14
CA ALA A 43 6.50 9.55 3.95
C ALA A 43 5.01 9.51 4.23
N ALA A 44 4.42 8.32 4.28
CA ALA A 44 3.04 8.16 4.68
C ALA A 44 2.87 7.01 5.66
N VAL A 45 1.85 7.14 6.50
CA VAL A 45 1.33 6.08 7.36
C VAL A 45 -0.18 6.04 7.21
N GLY A 46 -0.77 4.87 7.38
CA GLY A 46 -2.21 4.74 7.25
C GLY A 46 -2.72 3.36 7.55
N SER A 47 -4.01 3.17 7.32
CA SER A 47 -4.68 1.89 7.45
C SER A 47 -5.77 1.76 6.41
N PHE A 48 -6.18 0.51 6.16
CA PHE A 48 -7.27 0.19 5.24
C PHE A 48 -7.88 -1.16 5.57
N SER A 49 -9.03 -1.45 4.95
CA SER A 49 -9.64 -2.78 4.96
C SER A 49 -9.62 -3.38 3.55
N ALA A 50 -9.13 -4.60 3.41
CA ALA A 50 -9.19 -5.37 2.17
C ALA A 50 -10.31 -6.40 2.24
N ASP A 51 -11.06 -6.56 1.15
CA ASP A 51 -12.23 -7.45 1.10
C ASP A 51 -11.91 -8.90 0.75
N GLY A 52 -10.66 -9.22 0.40
CA GLY A 52 -10.24 -10.53 -0.12
C GLY A 52 -10.66 -10.80 -1.57
N HIS A 53 -11.19 -9.81 -2.28
CA HIS A 53 -11.72 -9.89 -3.64
C HIS A 53 -11.12 -8.83 -4.58
N GLY A 54 -9.96 -8.28 -4.20
CA GLY A 54 -9.24 -7.29 -5.01
C GLY A 54 -9.62 -5.84 -4.74
N ASN A 55 -10.39 -5.53 -3.68
CA ASN A 55 -10.70 -4.16 -3.31
C ASN A 55 -10.12 -3.78 -1.94
N ILE A 56 -9.59 -2.57 -1.88
CA ILE A 56 -9.28 -1.85 -0.65
C ILE A 56 -10.35 -0.79 -0.43
N LEU A 57 -10.98 -0.84 0.73
CA LEU A 57 -12.08 0.01 1.16
C LEU A 57 -11.69 0.80 2.41
N ASN A 58 -12.33 1.96 2.59
CA ASN A 58 -12.22 2.80 3.78
C ASN A 58 -10.77 3.12 4.18
N GLY A 59 -9.89 3.30 3.20
CA GLY A 59 -8.50 3.63 3.44
C GLY A 59 -8.36 5.03 4.01
N VAL A 60 -7.48 5.20 4.98
CA VAL A 60 -7.06 6.49 5.51
C VAL A 60 -5.54 6.57 5.51
N ARG A 61 -4.99 7.71 5.10
CA ARG A 61 -3.55 7.96 5.20
C ARG A 61 -3.24 9.38 5.63
N THR A 62 -2.10 9.53 6.29
CA THR A 62 -1.43 10.81 6.52
C THR A 62 -0.14 10.80 5.71
N LEU A 63 -0.04 11.70 4.74
CA LEU A 63 1.14 11.91 3.91
C LEU A 63 1.88 13.16 4.40
N SER A 64 3.18 13.05 4.61
CA SER A 64 4.10 14.14 4.85
C SER A 64 5.02 14.29 3.65
N VAL A 65 5.08 15.48 3.04
CA VAL A 65 5.88 15.76 1.84
C VAL A 65 6.73 17.01 2.02
N GLY A 66 7.94 17.02 1.48
CA GLY A 66 8.80 18.22 1.46
C GLY A 66 9.49 18.48 2.79
N TYR A 67 9.82 17.44 3.56
CA TYR A 67 10.41 17.61 4.90
C TYR A 67 11.74 18.37 4.95
N SER A 68 12.42 18.54 3.81
CA SER A 68 13.66 19.33 3.71
C SER A 68 13.43 20.84 3.67
N THR A 69 12.20 21.28 3.38
CA THR A 69 11.83 22.70 3.15
C THR A 69 10.66 23.17 4.02
N GLY A 70 10.19 22.33 4.95
CA GLY A 70 8.94 22.53 5.71
C GLY A 70 7.87 21.55 5.24
N ALA A 71 7.67 20.48 6.01
CA ALA A 71 6.78 19.39 5.61
C ALA A 71 5.33 19.86 5.50
N THR A 72 4.69 19.59 4.36
CA THR A 72 3.22 19.65 4.24
C THR A 72 2.63 18.33 4.69
N VAL A 73 1.65 18.38 5.59
CA VAL A 73 0.92 17.21 6.08
C VAL A 73 -0.47 17.20 5.45
N ILE A 74 -0.81 16.09 4.82
CA ILE A 74 -2.06 15.91 4.07
C ILE A 74 -2.78 14.67 4.61
N HIS A 75 -4.03 14.82 5.01
CA HIS A 75 -4.90 13.71 5.42
C HIS A 75 -5.82 13.33 4.27
N GLN A 76 -5.87 12.04 3.93
CA GLN A 76 -6.56 11.55 2.75
C GLN A 76 -7.35 10.31 3.08
N THR A 77 -8.56 10.21 2.54
CA THR A 77 -9.28 8.95 2.40
C THR A 77 -9.01 8.37 1.03
N PHE A 78 -9.05 7.05 0.89
CA PHE A 78 -8.79 6.39 -0.39
C PHE A 78 -9.51 5.05 -0.52
N SER A 79 -9.69 4.63 -1.77
CA SER A 79 -10.02 3.26 -2.17
C SER A 79 -9.04 2.81 -3.24
N CYS A 80 -8.85 1.50 -3.34
CA CYS A 80 -7.99 0.91 -4.38
C CYS A 80 -8.61 -0.34 -4.96
N MET A 81 -8.19 -0.66 -6.18
CA MET A 81 -8.21 -2.03 -6.70
C MET A 81 -6.80 -2.61 -6.58
N TYR A 82 -6.68 -3.87 -6.20
CA TYR A 82 -5.40 -4.56 -6.10
C TYR A 82 -5.42 -5.93 -6.77
N SER A 83 -4.23 -6.36 -7.20
CA SER A 83 -3.98 -7.68 -7.77
C SER A 83 -2.80 -8.33 -7.04
N VAL A 84 -2.84 -9.65 -6.95
CA VAL A 84 -1.80 -10.48 -6.35
C VAL A 84 -1.27 -11.43 -7.40
N ASP A 85 0.04 -11.40 -7.59
CA ASP A 85 0.77 -12.38 -8.37
C ASP A 85 0.98 -13.66 -7.54
N PRO A 86 0.87 -14.87 -8.14
CA PRO A 86 1.12 -16.14 -7.47
C PRO A 86 2.46 -16.25 -6.73
N ALA A 87 3.48 -15.48 -7.11
CA ALA A 87 4.78 -15.42 -6.45
C ALA A 87 4.79 -14.55 -5.17
N GLY A 88 3.65 -13.98 -4.77
CA GLY A 88 3.51 -13.21 -3.53
C GLY A 88 3.83 -11.73 -3.67
N THR A 89 3.96 -11.23 -4.90
CA THR A 89 4.02 -9.77 -5.16
C THR A 89 2.63 -9.26 -5.53
N GLY A 90 2.41 -7.95 -5.46
CA GLY A 90 1.16 -7.36 -5.93
C GLY A 90 1.24 -5.87 -6.14
N THR A 91 0.18 -5.34 -6.75
CA THR A 91 0.02 -3.91 -6.99
C THR A 91 -1.35 -3.44 -6.59
N ALA A 92 -1.44 -2.25 -6.01
CA ALA A 92 -2.70 -1.56 -5.72
C ALA A 92 -2.73 -0.22 -6.45
N THR A 93 -3.80 0.07 -7.17
CA THR A 93 -4.05 1.37 -7.79
C THR A 93 -5.07 2.12 -6.95
N CYS A 94 -4.62 3.19 -6.30
CA CYS A 94 -5.36 3.92 -5.28
C CYS A 94 -5.69 5.34 -5.74
N GLN A 95 -6.92 5.79 -5.46
CA GLN A 95 -7.34 7.17 -5.66
C GLN A 95 -7.17 7.94 -4.34
N PHE A 96 -6.05 8.64 -4.18
CA PHE A 96 -5.78 9.44 -2.97
C PHE A 96 -6.28 10.88 -3.08
N VAL A 97 -6.39 11.40 -4.30
CA VAL A 97 -7.07 12.67 -4.62
C VAL A 97 -7.93 12.47 -5.86
N PRO A 98 -9.04 13.21 -6.01
CA PRO A 98 -9.90 13.13 -7.19
C PRO A 98 -9.08 13.34 -8.47
N GLY A 99 -9.20 12.41 -9.42
CA GLY A 99 -8.56 12.51 -10.74
C GLY A 99 -7.09 12.08 -10.79
N HIS A 100 -6.48 11.66 -9.68
CA HIS A 100 -5.12 11.11 -9.69
C HIS A 100 -5.03 9.75 -9.00
N ALA A 101 -4.60 8.76 -9.78
CA ALA A 101 -4.27 7.43 -9.31
C ALA A 101 -2.79 7.35 -8.93
N GLU A 102 -2.48 6.70 -7.82
CA GLU A 102 -1.13 6.23 -7.50
C GLU A 102 -1.10 4.70 -7.54
N THR A 103 -0.06 4.12 -8.12
CA THR A 103 0.17 2.67 -8.06
C THR A 103 1.22 2.35 -7.00
N LEU A 104 0.84 1.51 -6.03
CA LEU A 104 1.69 1.00 -4.97
C LEU A 104 2.04 -0.47 -5.27
N ALA A 105 3.30 -0.84 -5.12
CA ALA A 105 3.73 -2.24 -5.15
C ALA A 105 3.87 -2.77 -3.72
N PHE A 106 3.56 -4.05 -3.51
CA PHE A 106 3.71 -4.70 -2.21
C PHE A 106 4.18 -6.14 -2.37
N VAL A 107 4.67 -6.71 -1.27
CA VAL A 107 5.02 -8.13 -1.15
C VAL A 107 4.29 -8.74 0.05
N ILE A 108 3.82 -9.96 -0.12
CA ILE A 108 3.20 -10.77 0.92
C ILE A 108 4.31 -11.62 1.55
N ILE A 109 4.47 -11.50 2.87
CA ILE A 109 5.45 -12.29 3.62
C ILE A 109 4.67 -13.18 4.59
N THR A 110 4.86 -14.49 4.45
CA THR A 110 4.42 -15.47 5.45
C THR A 110 5.47 -15.55 6.54
N ASN A 111 5.09 -15.20 7.76
CA ASN A 111 5.87 -15.59 8.93
C ASN A 111 5.51 -17.05 9.22
N ASN A 112 6.47 -17.96 9.07
CA ASN A 112 6.30 -19.32 9.55
C ASN A 112 6.26 -19.26 11.09
N GLU A 113 5.06 -19.15 11.67
CA GLU A 113 4.83 -19.42 13.09
C GLU A 113 4.54 -20.91 13.29
#